data_AF-A0A7C7IT10-F1
#
_entry.id   AF-A0A7C7IT10-F1
#
_cell.length_a   1.000
_cell.length_b   1.000
_cell.length_c   1.000
_cell.angle_alpha   90.00
_cell.angle_beta   90.00
_cell.angle_gamma   90.00
#
_symmetry.space_group_name_H-M   'P 1'
#
loop_
_entity.id
_entity.type
_entity.pdbx_description
1 polymer ?
#
loop_
_entity_poly.entity_id
_entity_poly.type
_entity_poly.pdbx_seq_one_letter_code
_entity_poly.pdbx_strand_id
1 'polypeptide(L)'
;MGIEPEFSEFLDSYSSYQAVDSAEIVVTLESTLGYESVARCQKTAFFQIRSTLLELSERTMEYGWPGNFPKEGPFWTHKPDPEIFTRILDYLFNVSDDQWKKDVKSTNFSSLMEYDPGNTIFQSILEKELGVPPISLR
;
A
#
# COMPACT_ATOMS: atom_id res chain seq x y z
N MET A 1 15.29 -8.67 -23.27
CA MET A 1 16.34 -8.71 -22.22
C MET A 1 15.65 -8.38 -20.93
N GLY A 2 15.58 -9.33 -19.99
CA GLY A 2 15.17 -9.04 -18.62
C GLY A 2 16.37 -8.52 -17.85
N ILE A 3 16.14 -7.59 -16.92
CA ILE A 3 17.11 -7.28 -15.87
C ILE A 3 17.01 -8.43 -14.85
N GLU A 4 18.14 -8.94 -14.37
CA GLU A 4 18.13 -9.94 -13.30
C GLU A 4 17.58 -9.32 -12.01
N PRO A 5 16.70 -10.02 -11.27
CA PRO A 5 16.17 -9.49 -10.02
C PRO A 5 17.30 -9.39 -8.98
N GLU A 6 17.36 -8.23 -8.32
CA GLU A 6 18.28 -7.99 -7.21
C GLU A 6 17.51 -8.07 -5.87
N PHE A 7 18.12 -8.74 -4.89
CA PHE A 7 17.58 -8.76 -3.53
C PHE A 7 18.05 -7.52 -2.77
N SER A 8 17.12 -6.74 -2.22
CA SER A 8 17.45 -5.61 -1.36
C SER A 8 17.95 -6.10 0.00
N GLU A 9 19.20 -5.77 0.35
CA GLU A 9 19.78 -6.15 1.63
C GLU A 9 19.13 -5.40 2.81
N PHE A 10 19.10 -6.08 3.95
CA PHE A 10 18.72 -5.47 5.22
C PHE A 10 19.93 -4.75 5.83
N LEU A 11 19.86 -3.42 5.93
CA LEU A 11 20.90 -2.61 6.58
C LEU A 11 20.45 -2.14 7.97
N ASP A 12 19.18 -1.75 8.09
CA ASP A 12 18.56 -1.25 9.31
C ASP A 12 17.03 -1.47 9.30
N SER A 13 16.36 -1.03 10.37
CA SER A 13 14.89 -1.13 10.52
C SER A 13 14.08 -0.35 9.46
N TYR A 14 14.73 0.50 8.67
CA TYR A 14 14.11 1.35 7.64
C TYR A 14 14.45 0.92 6.22
N SER A 15 15.24 -0.13 6.02
CA SER A 15 15.69 -0.54 4.68
C SER A 15 14.53 -0.83 3.73
N SER A 16 13.45 -1.48 4.21
CA SER A 16 12.25 -1.72 3.39
C SER A 16 11.57 -0.43 2.96
N TYR A 17 11.55 0.59 3.84
CA TYR A 17 10.99 1.89 3.53
C TYR A 17 11.84 2.65 2.50
N GLN A 18 13.16 2.64 2.68
CA GLN A 18 14.12 3.21 1.74
C GLN A 18 13.98 2.59 0.35
N ALA A 19 13.83 1.25 0.29
CA ALA A 19 13.64 0.53 -0.96
C ALA A 19 12.37 1.00 -1.70
N VAL A 20 11.21 0.98 -1.03
CA VAL A 20 9.95 1.39 -1.67
C VAL A 20 9.91 2.89 -1.99
N ASP A 21 10.56 3.74 -1.20
CA ASP A 21 10.60 5.20 -1.43
C ASP A 21 11.56 5.59 -2.56
N SER A 22 12.52 4.73 -2.90
CA SER A 22 13.45 4.91 -4.03
C SER A 22 12.94 4.34 -5.35
N ALA A 23 11.91 3.49 -5.31
CA ALA A 23 11.37 2.82 -6.48
C ALA A 23 10.44 3.77 -7.27
N GLU A 24 10.50 3.70 -8.60
CA GLU A 24 9.54 4.40 -9.46
C GLU A 24 8.13 3.81 -9.33
N ILE A 25 8.06 2.48 -9.25
CA ILE A 25 6.83 1.71 -9.04
C ILE A 25 7.10 0.59 -8.05
N VAL A 26 6.21 0.45 -7.07
CA VAL A 26 6.18 -0.66 -6.12
C VAL A 26 5.12 -1.66 -6.58
N VAL A 27 5.47 -2.95 -6.62
CA VAL A 27 4.51 -4.03 -6.87
C VAL A 27 4.41 -4.88 -5.61
N THR A 28 3.18 -5.08 -5.14
CA THR A 28 2.90 -5.83 -3.92
C THR A 28 1.76 -6.80 -4.13
N LEU A 29 1.74 -7.83 -3.29
CA LEU A 29 0.56 -8.67 -3.04
C LEU A 29 -0.15 -8.09 -1.79
N GLU A 30 -0.22 -8.83 -0.69
CA GLU A 30 -0.98 -8.51 0.53
C GLU A 30 -0.18 -7.72 1.61
N SER A 31 0.97 -7.14 1.27
CA SER A 31 1.84 -6.50 2.28
C SER A 31 1.29 -5.17 2.80
N THR A 32 1.34 -4.96 4.13
CA THR A 32 1.02 -3.66 4.76
C THR A 32 1.97 -2.56 4.30
N LEU A 33 3.23 -2.90 4.03
CA LEU A 33 4.22 -1.96 3.47
C LEU A 33 3.75 -1.37 2.13
N GLY A 34 2.99 -2.13 1.33
CA GLY A 34 2.38 -1.62 0.10
C GLY A 34 1.33 -0.55 0.38
N TYR A 35 0.51 -0.72 1.42
CA TYR A 35 -0.45 0.31 1.81
C TYR A 35 0.25 1.56 2.38
N GLU A 36 1.29 1.37 3.18
CA GLU A 36 2.13 2.45 3.70
C GLU A 36 2.86 3.21 2.57
N SER A 37 3.28 2.50 1.51
CA SER A 37 3.87 3.06 0.29
C SER A 37 2.89 4.02 -0.40
N VAL A 38 1.63 3.63 -0.61
CA VAL A 38 0.58 4.50 -1.18
C VAL A 38 0.28 5.69 -0.27
N ALA A 39 0.18 5.48 1.05
CA ALA A 39 -0.07 6.56 2.01
C ALA A 39 1.03 7.64 1.93
N ARG A 40 2.27 7.23 1.62
CA ARG A 40 3.43 8.11 1.37
C ARG A 40 3.55 8.59 -0.08
N CYS A 41 2.46 8.48 -0.85
CA CYS A 41 2.33 8.94 -2.23
C CYS A 41 3.17 8.18 -3.27
N GLN A 42 3.71 7.00 -2.95
CA GLN A 42 4.43 6.19 -3.94
C GLN A 42 3.47 5.43 -4.86
N LYS A 43 3.82 5.35 -6.15
CA LYS A 43 3.03 4.63 -7.16
C LYS A 43 3.13 3.13 -6.91
N THR A 44 2.01 2.51 -6.55
CA THR A 44 2.00 1.13 -6.04
C THR A 44 0.90 0.31 -6.69
N ALA A 45 1.25 -0.87 -7.23
CA ALA A 45 0.31 -1.85 -7.76
C ALA A 45 0.04 -2.97 -6.75
N PHE A 46 -1.23 -3.33 -6.55
CA PHE A 46 -1.63 -4.47 -5.71
C PHE A 46 -2.20 -5.61 -6.58
N PHE A 47 -1.49 -6.73 -6.63
CA PHE A 47 -1.94 -7.94 -7.31
C PHE A 47 -2.41 -8.97 -6.30
N GLN A 48 -3.63 -8.82 -5.79
CA GLN A 48 -4.24 -9.72 -4.80
C GLN A 48 -4.75 -11.01 -5.44
N ILE A 49 -3.85 -11.73 -6.11
CA ILE A 49 -4.16 -12.87 -6.96
C ILE A 49 -4.02 -14.20 -6.25
N ARG A 50 -3.40 -14.24 -5.05
CA ARG A 50 -3.06 -15.51 -4.39
C ARG A 50 -4.30 -16.30 -4.01
N SER A 51 -5.35 -15.64 -3.50
CA SER A 51 -6.63 -16.31 -3.20
C SER A 51 -7.25 -16.93 -4.46
N THR A 52 -7.20 -16.24 -5.59
CA THR A 52 -7.68 -16.76 -6.88
C THR A 52 -6.84 -17.95 -7.37
N LEU A 53 -5.51 -17.84 -7.30
CA LEU A 53 -4.58 -18.89 -7.77
C LEU A 53 -4.62 -20.16 -6.91
N LEU A 54 -4.91 -20.03 -5.62
CA LEU A 54 -4.98 -21.13 -4.67
C LEU A 54 -6.42 -21.62 -4.43
N GLU A 55 -7.39 -21.10 -5.18
CA GLU A 55 -8.83 -21.42 -5.03
C GLU A 55 -9.35 -21.22 -3.59
N LEU A 56 -8.81 -20.22 -2.88
CA LEU A 56 -9.21 -19.90 -1.52
C LEU A 56 -10.43 -18.98 -1.53
N SER A 57 -11.41 -19.30 -0.69
CA SER A 57 -12.60 -18.46 -0.47
C SER A 57 -12.38 -17.35 0.57
N GLU A 58 -11.12 -17.14 0.97
CA GLU A 58 -10.76 -16.22 2.05
C GLU A 58 -10.79 -14.76 1.59
N ARG A 59 -11.74 -14.01 2.16
CA ARG A 59 -11.85 -12.56 1.94
C ARG A 59 -10.72 -11.74 2.57
N THR A 60 -9.96 -12.31 3.50
CA THR A 60 -8.86 -11.64 4.22
C THR A 60 -7.71 -11.24 3.30
N MET A 61 -7.61 -11.88 2.14
CA MET A 61 -6.61 -11.59 1.11
C MET A 61 -7.12 -10.58 0.08
N GLU A 62 -8.30 -10.01 0.29
CA GLU A 62 -8.86 -9.01 -0.61
C GLU A 62 -8.21 -7.63 -0.41
N TYR A 63 -8.07 -6.88 -1.50
CA TYR A 63 -7.62 -5.49 -1.42
C TYR A 63 -8.55 -4.69 -0.51
N GLY A 64 -7.96 -3.99 0.46
CA GLY A 64 -8.69 -3.13 1.38
C GLY A 64 -9.54 -3.85 2.44
N TRP A 65 -9.34 -5.14 2.68
CA TRP A 65 -9.96 -5.83 3.82
C TRP A 65 -9.63 -5.14 5.15
N PRO A 66 -10.56 -5.02 6.12
CA PRO A 66 -11.94 -5.56 6.14
C PRO A 66 -12.99 -4.70 5.44
N GLY A 67 -12.58 -3.61 4.77
CA GLY A 67 -13.46 -2.77 3.97
C GLY A 67 -14.10 -3.50 2.79
N ASN A 68 -15.01 -2.80 2.10
CA ASN A 68 -15.69 -3.31 0.92
C ASN A 68 -15.23 -2.56 -0.34
N PHE A 69 -14.14 -3.04 -0.93
CA PHE A 69 -13.56 -2.50 -2.15
C PHE A 69 -13.88 -3.39 -3.35
N PRO A 70 -13.99 -2.84 -4.57
CA PRO A 70 -14.16 -3.67 -5.75
C PRO A 70 -12.92 -4.55 -5.97
N LYS A 71 -13.09 -5.72 -6.59
CA LYS A 71 -12.00 -6.66 -6.89
C LYS A 71 -10.99 -6.14 -7.92
N GLU A 72 -11.29 -5.02 -8.56
CA GLU A 72 -10.44 -4.36 -9.53
C GLU A 72 -10.57 -2.85 -9.38
N GLY A 73 -9.46 -2.16 -9.61
CA GLY A 73 -9.40 -0.70 -9.60
C GLY A 73 -8.28 -0.17 -10.48
N PRO A 74 -7.99 1.14 -10.39
CA PRO A 74 -6.94 1.79 -11.16
C PRO A 74 -5.57 1.12 -10.96
N PHE A 75 -5.25 0.73 -9.73
CA PHE A 75 -3.94 0.20 -9.36
C PHE A 75 -3.99 -1.14 -8.59
N TRP A 76 -5.13 -1.85 -8.61
CA TRP A 76 -5.23 -3.18 -8.02
C TRP A 76 -6.10 -4.14 -8.83
N THR A 77 -5.85 -5.44 -8.66
CA THR A 77 -6.66 -6.51 -9.24
C THR A 77 -6.55 -7.79 -8.40
N HIS A 78 -7.59 -8.62 -8.45
CA HIS A 78 -7.60 -9.97 -7.91
C HIS A 78 -7.54 -11.05 -8.99
N LYS A 79 -7.55 -10.65 -10.26
CA LYS A 79 -7.50 -11.55 -11.40
C LYS A 79 -6.04 -11.78 -11.80
N PRO A 80 -5.57 -13.04 -11.87
CA PRO A 80 -4.25 -13.39 -12.39
C PRO A 80 -4.24 -13.27 -13.92
N ASP A 81 -4.38 -12.05 -14.43
CA ASP A 81 -4.52 -11.74 -15.85
C ASP A 81 -3.38 -10.80 -16.29
N PRO A 82 -2.45 -11.27 -17.17
CA PRO A 82 -1.35 -10.47 -17.67
C PRO A 82 -1.76 -9.18 -18.39
N GLU A 83 -2.92 -9.15 -19.06
CA GLU A 83 -3.41 -7.94 -19.73
C GLU A 83 -3.79 -6.87 -18.71
N ILE A 84 -4.39 -7.28 -17.60
CA ILE A 84 -4.74 -6.38 -16.49
C ILE A 84 -3.47 -5.88 -15.78
N PHE A 85 -2.46 -6.74 -15.60
CA PHE A 85 -1.18 -6.31 -15.02
C PHE A 85 -0.51 -5.26 -15.89
N THR A 86 -0.47 -5.50 -17.21
CA THR A 86 0.10 -4.55 -18.18
C THR A 86 -0.66 -3.23 -18.13
N ARG A 87 -2.00 -3.26 -18.16
CA ARG A 87 -2.83 -2.05 -18.01
C ARG A 87 -2.49 -1.24 -16.75
N ILE A 88 -2.36 -1.92 -15.60
CA ILE A 88 -2.05 -1.26 -14.33
C ILE A 88 -0.65 -0.65 -14.36
N LEU A 89 0.36 -1.40 -14.81
CA LEU A 89 1.73 -0.92 -14.86
C LEU A 89 1.89 0.22 -15.87
N ASP A 90 1.29 0.12 -17.05
CA ASP A 90 1.29 1.21 -18.05
C ASP A 90 0.66 2.49 -17.47
N TYR A 91 -0.45 2.38 -16.75
CA TYR A 91 -1.02 3.53 -16.06
C TYR A 91 -0.02 4.13 -15.04
N LEU A 92 0.61 3.31 -14.20
CA LEU A 92 1.53 3.78 -13.16
C LEU A 92 2.80 4.42 -13.74
N PHE A 93 3.35 3.91 -14.85
CA PHE A 93 4.49 4.52 -15.53
C PHE A 93 4.13 5.88 -16.18
N ASN A 94 2.88 6.06 -16.62
CA ASN A 94 2.48 7.26 -17.36
C ASN A 94 1.82 8.35 -16.50
N VAL A 95 1.23 7.99 -15.35
CA VAL A 95 0.52 8.94 -14.50
C VAL A 95 1.50 9.90 -13.81
N SER A 96 1.18 11.20 -13.77
CA SER A 96 1.95 12.17 -12.99
C SER A 96 1.68 12.02 -11.50
N ASP A 97 2.61 12.46 -10.64
CA ASP A 97 2.44 12.35 -9.19
C ASP A 97 1.21 13.11 -8.66
N ASP A 98 0.89 14.25 -9.28
CA ASP A 98 -0.30 15.03 -8.94
C ASP A 98 -1.59 14.31 -9.32
N GLN A 99 -1.60 13.63 -10.48
CA GLN A 99 -2.77 12.86 -10.90
C GLN A 99 -2.89 11.58 -10.07
N TRP A 100 -1.77 10.91 -9.77
CA TRP A 100 -1.71 9.76 -8.88
C TRP A 100 -2.35 10.06 -7.52
N LYS A 101 -1.97 11.17 -6.87
CA LYS A 101 -2.55 11.59 -5.58
C LYS A 101 -4.07 11.80 -5.67
N LYS A 102 -4.56 12.36 -6.79
CA LYS A 102 -6.02 12.53 -7.02
C LYS A 102 -6.72 11.20 -7.19
N ASP A 103 -6.12 10.29 -7.95
CA ASP A 103 -6.68 8.98 -8.23
C ASP A 103 -6.74 8.13 -6.95
N VAL A 104 -5.67 8.11 -6.14
CA VAL A 104 -5.64 7.48 -4.80
C VAL A 104 -6.73 8.07 -3.88
N LYS A 105 -6.90 9.39 -3.88
CA LYS A 105 -7.95 10.04 -3.09
C LYS A 105 -9.35 9.62 -3.57
N SER A 106 -9.55 9.48 -4.88
CA SER A 106 -10.84 9.08 -5.47
C SER A 106 -11.27 7.67 -5.07
N THR A 107 -10.31 6.81 -4.69
CA THR A 107 -10.59 5.43 -4.26
C THR A 107 -10.89 5.35 -2.77
N ASN A 108 -10.98 6.47 -2.05
CA ASN A 108 -11.16 6.50 -0.59
C ASN A 108 -10.03 5.77 0.15
N PHE A 109 -8.80 5.82 -0.37
CA PHE A 109 -7.66 5.11 0.22
C PHE A 109 -7.35 5.51 1.67
N SER A 110 -7.66 6.75 2.05
CA SER A 110 -7.53 7.25 3.43
C SER A 110 -8.33 6.44 4.45
N SER A 111 -9.40 5.73 4.05
CA SER A 111 -10.10 4.83 4.96
C SER A 111 -9.36 3.51 5.20
N LEU A 112 -8.35 3.20 4.40
CA LEU A 112 -7.50 2.01 4.53
C LEU A 112 -6.23 2.33 5.32
N MET A 113 -5.54 3.40 4.93
CA MET A 113 -4.27 3.79 5.54
C MET A 113 -4.10 5.30 5.39
N GLU A 114 -4.35 6.04 6.48
CA GLU A 114 -4.10 7.47 6.56
C GLU A 114 -2.61 7.72 6.88
N TYR A 115 -2.01 8.72 6.22
CA TYR A 115 -0.66 9.14 6.55
C TYR A 115 -0.68 10.11 7.74
N ASP A 116 -0.33 9.62 8.93
CA ASP A 116 -0.29 10.38 10.18
C ASP A 116 1.11 10.28 10.85
N PRO A 117 2.10 11.07 10.40
CA PRO A 117 3.42 11.10 11.02
C PRO A 117 3.35 11.44 12.50
N GLY A 118 3.93 10.57 13.32
CA GLY A 118 3.89 10.70 14.77
C GLY A 118 2.63 10.12 15.42
N ASN A 119 1.73 9.50 14.67
CA ASN A 119 0.52 8.84 15.19
C ASN A 119 -0.35 9.80 16.04
N THR A 120 -0.51 11.05 15.60
CA THR A 120 -1.21 12.10 16.36
C THR A 120 -2.67 11.76 16.62
N ILE A 121 -3.34 11.07 15.68
CA ILE A 121 -4.72 10.59 15.83
C ILE A 121 -4.79 9.56 16.96
N PHE A 122 -3.86 8.59 16.94
CA PHE A 122 -3.81 7.56 17.97
C PHE A 122 -3.45 8.12 19.35
N GLN A 123 -2.49 9.04 19.43
CA GLN A 123 -2.16 9.75 20.67
C GLN A 123 -3.38 10.48 21.23
N SER A 124 -4.13 11.18 20.38
CA SER A 124 -5.36 11.87 20.79
C SER A 124 -6.42 10.90 21.33
N ILE A 125 -6.55 9.72 20.74
CA ILE A 125 -7.46 8.66 21.24
C ILE A 125 -6.97 8.17 22.61
N LEU A 126 -5.68 7.89 22.77
CA LEU A 126 -5.14 7.44 24.05
C LEU A 126 -5.31 8.49 25.16
N GLU A 127 -5.02 9.76 24.88
CA GLU A 127 -5.20 10.85 25.84
C GLU A 127 -6.66 11.00 26.27
N LYS A 128 -7.59 10.81 25.33
CA LYS A 128 -9.03 10.86 25.58
C LYS A 128 -9.52 9.69 26.44
N GLU A 129 -9.05 8.47 26.14
CA GLU A 129 -9.57 7.24 26.76
C GLU A 129 -8.82 6.86 28.05
N LEU A 130 -7.52 7.17 28.13
CA LEU A 130 -6.64 6.78 29.25
C LEU A 130 -6.12 7.98 30.06
N GLY A 131 -6.31 9.21 29.58
CA GLY A 131 -5.72 10.41 30.17
C GLY A 131 -4.32 10.73 29.63
N VAL A 132 -3.79 11.90 30.00
CA VAL A 132 -2.45 12.34 29.56
C VAL A 132 -1.39 11.40 30.13
N PRO A 133 -0.53 10.79 29.29
CA PRO A 133 0.52 9.93 29.78
C PRO A 133 1.45 10.70 30.73
N PRO A 134 1.90 10.10 31.84
CA PRO A 134 2.87 10.73 32.72
C PRO A 134 4.11 11.11 31.90
N ILE A 135 4.55 12.37 32.02
CA ILE A 135 5.70 12.89 31.28
C ILE A 135 6.89 11.98 31.58
N SER A 136 7.32 11.19 30.60
CA SER A 136 8.58 10.48 30.70
C SER A 136 9.69 11.52 30.61
N LEU A 137 10.31 11.83 31.75
CA LEU A 137 11.60 12.51 31.79
C LEU A 137 12.57 11.66 30.96
N ARG A 138 12.85 12.10 29.73
CA ARG A 138 13.98 11.63 28.94
C ARG A 138 15.01 12.74 28.90
#